data_AF-Q8H741-F1
#
_entry.id   AF-Q8H741-F1
#
_cell.length_a   1.000
_cell.length_b   1.000
_cell.length_c   1.000
_cell.angle_alpha   90.00
_cell.angle_beta   90.00
_cell.angle_gamma   90.00
#
_symmetry.space_group_name_H-M   'P 1'
#
loop_
_entity.id
_entity.type
_entity.pdbx_description
1 polymer ?
#
loop_
_entity_poly.entity_id
_entity_poly.type
_entity_poly.pdbx_seq_one_letter_code
_entity_poly.pdbx_strand_id
1 'polypeptide(L)'
;CYVQFPQRFEGIDPSDRYANHNTVFFDVNMRALDGLMGPVYVGTGCLFRRIALYGFDPPRAKEDHPDCCSCCFARRKKHSSAANTPEENRALRMGDYDDEEMNLSLLPKKFGNSTFLIDSIPVTEFQGRPLADHPAVKNGRPPGALTIPRELLDASTVAEAISVISCWYEDKTEWGNRVGWIYGS
;
A
#
# COMPACT_ATOMS: atom_id res chain seq x y z
N CYS A 1 -1.81 0.27 -4.52
CA CYS A 1 -2.49 1.41 -5.17
C CYS A 1 -1.48 2.53 -5.42
N TYR A 2 -1.71 3.30 -6.47
CA TYR A 2 -0.81 4.35 -6.95
C TYR A 2 -1.61 5.40 -7.71
N VAL A 3 -0.98 6.55 -7.95
CA VAL A 3 -1.45 7.56 -8.92
C VAL A 3 -0.50 7.51 -10.11
N GLN A 4 -1.04 7.24 -11.30
CA GLN A 4 -0.29 7.20 -12.57
C GLN A 4 -0.47 8.53 -13.30
N PHE A 5 0.65 9.17 -13.62
CA PHE A 5 0.71 10.35 -14.47
C PHE A 5 1.01 9.94 -15.92
N PRO A 6 0.41 10.61 -16.92
CA PRO A 6 0.69 10.32 -18.33
C PRO A 6 2.14 10.68 -18.67
N GLN A 7 2.85 9.79 -19.38
CA GLN A 7 4.20 10.06 -19.86
C GLN A 7 4.13 10.92 -21.13
N ARG A 8 4.93 11.99 -21.19
CA ARG A 8 5.03 12.88 -22.36
C ARG A 8 6.48 12.98 -22.78
N PHE A 9 6.72 12.84 -24.08
CA PHE A 9 8.05 12.90 -24.66
C PHE A 9 8.24 14.21 -25.42
N GLU A 10 9.45 14.75 -25.37
CA GLU A 10 9.86 15.93 -26.14
C GLU A 10 10.60 15.51 -27.41
N GLY A 11 10.76 16.43 -28.36
CA GLY A 11 11.51 16.18 -29.60
C GLY A 11 10.81 15.22 -30.57
N ILE A 12 9.50 15.05 -30.45
CA ILE A 12 8.71 14.26 -31.40
C ILE A 12 8.58 15.03 -32.72
N ASP A 13 8.71 14.32 -33.83
CA ASP A 13 8.48 14.86 -35.16
C ASP A 13 7.09 15.54 -35.26
N PRO A 14 6.96 16.74 -35.86
CA PRO A 14 5.68 17.44 -35.96
C PRO A 14 4.58 16.67 -36.70
N SER A 15 4.94 15.77 -37.63
CA SER A 15 3.96 14.91 -38.32
C SER A 15 3.61 13.64 -37.52
N ASP A 16 4.29 13.40 -36.40
CA ASP A 16 4.19 12.24 -35.52
C ASP A 16 4.05 10.91 -36.28
N ARG A 17 4.89 10.73 -37.31
CA ARG A 17 4.80 9.56 -38.21
C ARG A 17 4.93 8.22 -37.48
N TYR A 18 5.56 8.22 -36.30
CA TYR A 18 5.78 7.03 -35.47
C TYR A 18 4.78 6.91 -34.31
N ALA A 19 3.82 7.83 -34.18
CA ALA A 19 2.82 7.86 -33.11
C ALA A 19 3.42 7.88 -31.69
N ASN A 20 4.58 8.53 -31.52
CA ASN A 20 5.34 8.53 -30.28
C ASN A 20 4.72 9.41 -29.19
N HIS A 21 3.75 10.28 -29.50
CA HIS A 21 3.00 11.00 -28.46
C HIS A 21 2.13 10.06 -27.62
N ASN A 22 1.82 8.86 -28.11
CA ASN A 22 1.02 7.85 -27.40
C ASN A 22 -0.31 8.40 -26.84
N THR A 23 -0.92 9.38 -27.51
CA THR A 23 -2.13 10.08 -27.04
C THR A 23 -3.33 9.15 -26.88
N VAL A 24 -3.54 8.21 -27.81
CA VAL A 24 -4.65 7.24 -27.70
C VAL A 24 -4.51 6.41 -26.42
N PHE A 25 -3.30 5.99 -26.09
CA PHE A 25 -3.06 5.17 -24.91
C PHE A 25 -3.24 5.97 -23.61
N PHE A 26 -2.61 7.14 -23.50
CA PHE A 26 -2.64 7.94 -22.27
C PHE A 26 -3.90 8.80 -22.08
N ASP A 27 -4.45 9.37 -23.16
CA ASP A 27 -5.55 10.34 -23.09
C ASP A 27 -6.94 9.75 -23.31
N VAL A 28 -7.01 8.60 -23.97
CA VAL A 28 -8.28 7.90 -24.23
C VAL A 28 -8.37 6.65 -23.35
N ASN A 29 -7.51 5.67 -23.55
CA ASN A 29 -7.65 4.36 -22.89
C ASN A 29 -7.47 4.45 -21.37
N MET A 30 -6.34 4.98 -20.91
CA MET A 30 -6.07 5.11 -19.47
C MET A 30 -7.07 6.02 -18.75
N ARG A 31 -7.50 7.09 -19.42
CA ARG A 31 -8.52 8.00 -18.90
C ARG A 31 -9.89 7.32 -18.77
N ALA A 32 -10.26 6.46 -19.73
CA ALA A 32 -11.50 5.70 -19.65
C ALA A 32 -11.48 4.66 -18.51
N LEU A 33 -10.32 4.02 -18.26
CA LEU A 33 -10.16 3.06 -17.17
C LEU A 33 -10.22 3.71 -15.78
N ASP A 34 -9.95 5.02 -15.68
CA ASP A 34 -10.05 5.78 -14.42
C ASP A 34 -11.45 5.75 -13.81
N GLY A 35 -12.50 5.69 -14.65
CA GLY A 35 -13.89 5.53 -14.19
C GLY A 35 -14.26 4.13 -13.69
N LEU A 36 -13.35 3.15 -13.81
CA LEU A 36 -13.56 1.76 -13.39
C LEU A 36 -12.64 1.39 -12.23
N MET A 37 -11.40 1.00 -12.51
CA MET A 37 -10.41 0.53 -11.52
C MET A 37 -9.12 1.37 -11.53
N GLY A 38 -9.05 2.37 -12.39
CA GLY A 38 -7.84 3.17 -12.57
C GLY A 38 -7.00 2.73 -13.77
N PRO A 39 -6.03 3.57 -14.20
CA PRO A 39 -5.06 3.23 -15.21
C PRO A 39 -4.10 2.12 -14.75
N VAL A 40 -3.51 1.41 -15.72
CA VAL A 40 -2.47 0.41 -15.47
C VAL A 40 -1.10 1.05 -15.21
N TYR A 41 -0.25 0.37 -14.45
CA TYR A 41 1.12 0.79 -14.20
C TYR A 41 1.99 0.58 -15.44
N VAL A 42 2.73 1.61 -15.85
CA VAL A 42 3.56 1.58 -17.07
C VAL A 42 5.05 1.86 -16.84
N GLY A 43 5.54 1.60 -15.63
CA GLY A 43 6.98 1.65 -15.33
C GLY A 43 7.48 3.00 -14.82
N THR A 44 6.90 4.13 -15.23
CA THR A 44 7.35 5.47 -14.79
C THR A 44 6.19 6.42 -14.53
N GLY A 45 6.47 7.58 -13.91
CA GLY A 45 5.49 8.63 -13.67
C GLY A 45 4.43 8.22 -12.65
N CYS A 46 4.81 7.52 -11.59
CA CYS A 46 3.89 7.01 -10.58
C CYS A 46 4.26 7.41 -9.16
N LEU A 47 3.24 7.63 -8.34
CA LEU A 47 3.38 7.77 -6.89
C LEU A 47 2.68 6.59 -6.20
N PHE A 48 3.44 5.76 -5.51
CA PHE A 48 2.94 4.59 -4.80
C PHE A 48 2.69 4.88 -3.32
N ARG A 49 1.60 4.33 -2.79
CA ARG A 49 1.43 4.24 -1.33
C ARG A 49 2.29 3.08 -0.82
N ARG A 50 3.31 3.38 0.02
CA ARG A 50 4.26 2.38 0.57
C ARG A 50 3.56 1.13 1.11
N ILE A 51 2.52 1.31 1.91
CA ILE A 51 1.82 0.20 2.59
C ILE A 51 1.08 -0.70 1.60
N ALA A 52 0.64 -0.16 0.47
CA ALA A 52 0.03 -0.96 -0.58
C ALA A 52 1.07 -1.78 -1.36
N LEU A 53 2.31 -1.31 -1.47
CA LEU A 53 3.42 -2.09 -2.04
C LEU A 53 3.78 -3.29 -1.15
N TYR A 54 3.54 -3.18 0.16
CA TYR A 54 3.68 -4.27 1.11
C TYR A 54 2.49 -5.24 1.14
N GLY A 55 1.49 -5.04 0.26
CA GLY A 55 0.34 -5.94 0.16
C GLY A 55 -0.71 -5.76 1.26
N PHE A 56 -0.73 -4.63 1.96
CA PHE A 56 -1.83 -4.32 2.87
C PHE A 56 -3.04 -3.72 2.13
N ASP A 57 -4.22 -4.14 2.55
CA ASP A 57 -5.49 -3.61 2.13
C ASP A 57 -5.67 -2.15 2.56
N PRO A 58 -6.42 -1.35 1.78
CA PRO A 58 -6.78 -0.01 2.19
C PRO A 58 -7.56 -0.05 3.52
N PRO A 59 -7.32 0.92 4.44
CA PRO A 59 -8.05 0.98 5.69
C PRO A 59 -9.53 1.21 5.38
N ARG A 60 -10.40 0.38 5.98
CA ARG A 60 -11.84 0.51 5.80
C ARG A 60 -12.30 1.84 6.38
N ALA A 61 -13.25 2.50 5.70
CA ALA A 61 -14.01 3.55 6.37
C ALA A 61 -14.78 2.84 7.49
N LYS A 62 -14.45 3.12 8.75
CA LYS A 62 -15.35 2.77 9.85
C LYS A 62 -16.62 3.58 9.60
N GLU A 63 -17.70 2.91 9.23
CA GLU A 63 -19.02 3.48 9.38
C GLU A 63 -19.28 3.48 10.89
N ASP A 64 -18.97 4.59 11.54
CA ASP A 64 -19.47 4.86 12.88
C ASP A 64 -20.98 5.08 12.73
N HIS A 65 -21.73 3.98 12.61
CA HIS A 65 -23.16 4.04 12.80
C HIS A 65 -23.36 4.40 14.27
N PRO A 66 -24.02 5.52 14.62
CA PRO A 66 -24.39 5.78 16.00
C PRO A 66 -25.36 4.66 16.38
N ASP A 67 -24.87 3.70 17.16
CA ASP A 67 -25.60 2.50 17.54
C ASP A 67 -26.59 2.88 18.65
N CYS A 68 -27.66 3.56 18.25
CA CYS A 68 -28.81 3.86 19.08
C CYS A 68 -29.74 2.62 19.14
N CYS A 69 -29.37 1.60 19.93
CA CYS A 69 -30.27 0.73 20.72
C CYS A 69 -29.60 -0.61 21.11
N SER A 70 -29.02 -0.65 22.31
CA SER A 70 -28.42 -1.84 22.94
C SER A 70 -29.45 -2.73 23.69
N CYS A 71 -30.61 -3.09 23.12
CA CYS A 71 -31.57 -3.89 23.92
C CYS A 71 -32.45 -4.98 23.27
N CYS A 72 -32.50 -5.24 21.95
CA CYS A 72 -33.54 -6.20 21.47
C CYS A 72 -33.20 -7.19 20.35
N PHE A 73 -31.98 -7.30 19.82
CA PHE A 73 -31.71 -8.31 18.78
C PHE A 73 -30.43 -9.12 19.05
N ALA A 74 -30.61 -10.43 19.21
CA ALA A 74 -29.54 -11.41 19.34
C ALA A 74 -28.52 -11.22 18.22
N ARG A 75 -27.26 -10.97 18.60
CA ARG A 75 -26.09 -10.89 17.72
C ARG A 75 -26.02 -12.15 16.84
N ARG A 76 -26.51 -12.09 15.61
CA ARG A 76 -25.99 -12.96 14.54
C ARG A 76 -24.64 -12.38 14.15
N LYS A 77 -23.55 -13.07 14.53
CA LYS A 77 -22.22 -12.83 13.97
C LYS A 77 -22.35 -12.89 12.45
N LYS A 78 -22.31 -11.74 11.80
CA LYS A 78 -22.19 -11.67 10.33
C LYS A 78 -20.76 -12.07 10.04
N HIS A 79 -20.55 -13.35 9.72
CA HIS A 79 -19.29 -13.83 9.17
C HIS A 79 -18.98 -12.93 7.97
N SER A 80 -17.96 -12.10 8.09
CA SER A 80 -17.45 -11.36 6.95
C SER A 80 -17.13 -12.37 5.86
N SER A 81 -17.61 -12.11 4.64
CA SER A 81 -17.44 -12.92 3.43
C SER A 81 -15.99 -12.96 2.91
N ALA A 82 -15.01 -13.09 3.80
CA ALA A 82 -13.59 -13.24 3.48
C ALA A 82 -13.16 -14.71 3.34
N ALA A 83 -14.09 -15.67 3.46
CA ALA A 83 -13.78 -17.11 3.47
C ALA A 83 -13.55 -17.72 2.06
N ASN A 84 -13.72 -16.97 0.98
CA ASN A 84 -13.63 -17.49 -0.40
C ASN A 84 -12.44 -16.98 -1.21
N THR A 85 -11.54 -16.18 -0.63
CA THR A 85 -10.28 -15.85 -1.30
C THR A 85 -9.29 -16.97 -1.02
N PRO A 86 -8.71 -17.65 -2.04
CA PRO A 86 -7.64 -18.60 -1.78
C PRO A 86 -6.57 -17.91 -0.93
N GLU A 87 -6.01 -18.59 0.08
CA GLU A 87 -4.96 -18.05 0.95
C GLU A 87 -3.82 -17.39 0.16
N GLU A 88 -3.67 -17.84 -1.09
CA GLU A 88 -2.68 -17.36 -2.04
C GLU A 88 -2.77 -15.87 -2.40
N ASN A 89 -3.95 -15.26 -2.29
CA ASN A 89 -4.24 -13.89 -2.72
C ASN A 89 -4.74 -12.98 -1.58
N ARG A 90 -4.53 -13.36 -0.32
CA ARG A 90 -5.04 -12.59 0.84
C ARG A 90 -4.11 -11.43 1.18
N ALA A 91 -4.56 -10.21 0.90
CA ALA A 91 -3.92 -8.97 1.36
C ALA A 91 -3.94 -8.85 2.91
N LEU A 92 -2.98 -8.13 3.46
CA LEU A 92 -2.86 -7.91 4.91
C LEU A 92 -3.85 -6.84 5.38
N ARG A 93 -4.50 -7.05 6.53
CA ARG A 93 -5.33 -6.01 7.16
C ARG A 93 -4.55 -5.32 8.27
N MET A 94 -4.55 -3.99 8.27
CA MET A 94 -4.08 -3.21 9.42
C MET A 94 -5.22 -3.01 10.43
N GLY A 95 -5.08 -3.56 11.64
CA GLY A 95 -5.89 -3.19 12.80
C GLY A 95 -7.16 -4.01 13.09
N ASP A 96 -7.25 -5.28 12.69
CA ASP A 96 -8.20 -6.21 13.31
C ASP A 96 -7.51 -6.87 14.53
N TYR A 97 -7.80 -6.35 15.71
CA TYR A 97 -7.25 -6.77 17.02
C TYR A 97 -7.51 -8.25 17.37
N ASP A 98 -8.39 -8.94 16.62
CA ASP A 98 -8.75 -10.36 16.84
C ASP A 98 -7.81 -11.35 16.12
N ASP A 99 -6.88 -10.88 15.26
CA ASP A 99 -6.03 -11.72 14.38
C ASP A 99 -4.51 -11.55 14.65
N GLU A 100 -4.12 -10.92 15.77
CA GLU A 100 -2.71 -10.58 16.06
C GLU A 100 -1.83 -11.81 16.37
N GLU A 101 -2.41 -12.89 16.93
CA GLU A 101 -1.64 -14.05 17.39
C GLU A 101 -1.21 -15.00 16.26
N MET A 102 -1.92 -15.02 15.13
CA MET A 102 -1.55 -15.81 13.93
C MET A 102 -0.68 -15.03 12.93
N ASN A 103 -0.52 -13.72 13.08
CA ASN A 103 0.16 -12.86 12.10
C ASN A 103 1.67 -12.74 12.39
N LEU A 104 2.09 -12.79 13.65
CA LEU A 104 3.49 -12.57 14.05
C LEU A 104 4.44 -13.65 13.53
N SER A 105 4.00 -14.91 13.48
CA SER A 105 4.77 -16.03 12.92
C SER A 105 4.93 -15.95 11.39
N LEU A 106 4.05 -15.19 10.71
CA LEU A 106 4.08 -14.99 9.26
C LEU A 106 4.92 -13.78 8.86
N LEU A 107 5.19 -12.83 9.76
CA LEU A 107 5.99 -11.63 9.46
C LEU A 107 7.41 -11.97 8.98
N PRO A 108 8.17 -12.89 9.62
CA PRO A 108 9.49 -13.28 9.14
C PRO A 108 9.46 -13.88 7.72
N LYS A 109 8.45 -14.71 7.43
CA LYS A 109 8.26 -15.29 6.10
C LYS A 109 7.92 -14.23 5.06
N LYS A 110 7.19 -13.17 5.44
CA LYS A 110 6.78 -12.12 4.50
C LYS A 110 7.86 -11.08 4.26
N PHE A 111 8.40 -10.51 5.32
CA PHE A 111 9.27 -9.33 5.27
C PHE A 111 10.74 -9.62 5.57
N GLY A 112 11.07 -10.86 5.96
CA GLY A 112 12.40 -11.24 6.43
C GLY A 112 12.57 -11.00 7.94
N ASN A 113 13.78 -11.23 8.44
CA ASN A 113 14.07 -11.24 9.88
C ASN A 113 14.49 -9.88 10.46
N SER A 114 14.54 -8.80 9.66
CA SER A 114 14.93 -7.49 10.19
C SER A 114 13.80 -6.86 11.01
N THR A 115 14.00 -6.76 12.32
CA THR A 115 13.09 -6.06 13.23
C THR A 115 13.02 -4.57 12.88
N PHE A 116 14.13 -3.95 12.49
CA PHE A 116 14.17 -2.54 12.05
C PHE A 116 13.22 -2.29 10.87
N LEU A 117 13.24 -3.18 9.87
CA LEU A 117 12.34 -3.07 8.72
C LEU A 117 10.88 -3.23 9.15
N ILE A 118 10.57 -4.28 9.92
CA ILE A 118 9.22 -4.60 10.37
C ILE A 118 8.64 -3.47 11.22
N ASP A 119 9.40 -2.97 12.19
CA ASP A 119 8.99 -1.89 13.10
C ASP A 119 8.80 -0.56 12.35
N SER A 120 9.48 -0.36 11.21
CA SER A 120 9.29 0.81 10.35
C SER A 120 7.94 0.83 9.63
N ILE A 121 7.29 -0.32 9.42
CA ILE A 121 6.05 -0.44 8.64
C ILE A 121 4.92 0.39 9.28
N PRO A 122 4.52 0.15 10.55
CA PRO A 122 3.46 0.93 11.18
C PRO A 122 3.78 2.43 11.27
N VAL A 123 5.06 2.77 11.49
CA VAL A 123 5.52 4.18 11.52
C VAL A 123 5.23 4.85 10.18
N THR A 124 5.60 4.23 9.06
CA THR A 124 5.33 4.80 7.73
C THR A 124 3.87 4.73 7.31
N GLU A 125 3.09 3.79 7.85
CA GLU A 125 1.65 3.75 7.63
C GLU A 125 1.03 5.03 8.19
N PHE A 126 1.35 5.35 9.44
CA PHE A 126 0.92 6.57 10.10
C PHE A 126 1.41 7.82 9.36
N GLN A 127 2.70 7.85 8.98
CA GLN A 127 3.27 8.98 8.24
C GLN A 127 2.66 9.14 6.83
N GLY A 128 2.17 8.06 6.22
CA GLY A 128 1.53 8.09 4.91
C GLY A 128 0.05 8.46 4.94
N ARG A 129 -0.56 8.60 6.12
CA ARG A 129 -1.98 9.01 6.24
C ARG A 129 -2.17 10.47 5.79
N PRO A 130 -3.29 10.78 5.10
CA PRO A 130 -3.64 12.15 4.76
C PRO A 130 -3.86 12.99 6.03
N LEU A 131 -3.81 14.32 5.91
CA LEU A 131 -4.13 15.21 7.03
C LEU A 131 -5.62 15.09 7.38
N ALA A 132 -5.96 15.01 8.67
CA ALA A 132 -7.34 15.03 9.15
C ALA A 132 -7.85 16.48 9.25
N ASP A 133 -7.71 17.25 8.17
CA ASP A 133 -8.12 18.67 8.07
C ASP A 133 -9.50 18.85 7.43
N HIS A 134 -10.04 17.81 6.81
CA HIS A 134 -11.35 17.83 6.15
C HIS A 134 -12.27 16.70 6.64
N PRO A 135 -13.58 16.93 6.87
CA PRO A 135 -14.51 15.91 7.38
C PRO A 135 -14.63 14.64 6.52
N ALA A 136 -14.31 14.72 5.23
CA ALA A 136 -14.26 13.56 4.34
C ALA A 136 -13.10 12.59 4.64
N VAL A 137 -12.07 13.06 5.35
CA VAL A 137 -10.88 12.27 5.68
C VAL A 137 -11.11 11.53 6.99
N LYS A 138 -11.72 10.34 6.88
CA LYS A 138 -12.02 9.48 8.05
C LYS A 138 -10.78 8.81 8.65
N ASN A 139 -9.76 8.55 7.83
CA ASN A 139 -8.54 7.83 8.20
C ASN A 139 -7.30 8.73 8.08
N GLY A 140 -7.38 9.94 8.64
CA GLY A 140 -6.31 10.93 8.60
C GLY A 140 -5.43 10.93 9.85
N ARG A 141 -4.27 11.58 9.75
CA ARG A 141 -3.39 11.91 10.88
C ARG A 141 -3.71 13.32 11.41
N PRO A 142 -3.55 13.59 12.71
CA PRO A 142 -3.80 14.92 13.25
C PRO A 142 -2.83 15.97 12.69
N PRO A 143 -3.26 17.23 12.55
CA PRO A 143 -2.35 18.34 12.25
C PRO A 143 -1.20 18.42 13.25
N GLY A 144 0.00 18.74 12.76
CA GLY A 144 1.19 18.84 13.61
C GLY A 144 1.90 17.52 13.92
N ALA A 145 1.29 16.36 13.64
CA ALA A 145 1.83 15.05 14.05
C ALA A 145 3.25 14.74 13.55
N LEU A 146 3.65 15.29 12.40
CA LEU A 146 4.98 15.06 11.80
C LEU A 146 5.85 16.32 11.78
N THR A 147 5.59 17.28 12.67
CA THR A 147 6.37 18.53 12.74
C THR A 147 7.63 18.40 13.59
N ILE A 148 7.74 17.33 14.37
CA ILE A 148 8.90 17.04 15.20
C ILE A 148 10.11 16.73 14.29
N PRO A 149 11.31 17.28 14.59
CA PRO A 149 12.52 16.94 13.85
C PRO A 149 12.75 15.43 13.80
N ARG A 150 13.18 14.93 12.64
CA ARG A 150 13.56 13.52 12.51
C ARG A 150 14.83 13.26 13.30
N GLU A 151 14.85 12.13 13.99
CA GLU A 151 16.06 11.61 14.61
C GLU A 151 17.12 11.32 13.55
N LEU A 152 18.38 11.54 13.89
CA LEU A 152 19.49 11.24 13.02
C LEU A 152 19.67 9.72 12.92
N LEU A 153 20.07 9.25 11.74
CA LEU A 153 20.37 7.84 11.52
C LEU A 153 21.58 7.46 12.36
N ASP A 154 21.44 6.38 13.13
CA ASP A 154 22.53 5.81 13.90
C ASP A 154 23.26 4.72 13.12
N ALA A 155 24.44 4.32 13.62
CA ALA A 155 25.25 3.30 12.96
C ALA A 155 24.53 1.94 12.88
N SER A 156 23.65 1.62 13.84
CA SER A 156 22.90 0.37 13.83
C SER A 156 21.87 0.33 12.70
N THR A 157 21.11 1.41 12.49
CA THR A 157 20.16 1.51 11.37
C THR A 157 20.87 1.39 10.02
N VAL A 158 22.07 1.98 9.88
CA VAL A 158 22.85 1.87 8.64
C VAL A 158 23.34 0.42 8.42
N ALA A 159 23.82 -0.25 9.47
CA ALA A 159 24.24 -1.65 9.37
C ALA A 159 23.08 -2.57 8.98
N GLU A 160 21.89 -2.35 9.56
CA GLU A 160 20.68 -3.09 9.20
C GLU A 160 20.24 -2.79 7.77
N ALA A 161 20.32 -1.54 7.31
CA ALA A 161 20.02 -1.18 5.94
C ALA A 161 20.94 -1.93 4.95
N ILE A 162 22.24 -2.08 5.25
CA ILE A 162 23.19 -2.86 4.44
C ILE A 162 22.77 -4.34 4.39
N SER A 163 22.27 -4.90 5.49
CA SER A 163 21.78 -6.28 5.54
C SER A 163 20.52 -6.46 4.68
N VAL A 164 19.54 -5.56 4.81
CA VAL A 164 18.24 -5.63 4.12
C VAL A 164 18.35 -5.45 2.60
N ILE A 165 19.33 -4.69 2.10
CA ILE A 165 19.55 -4.53 0.64
C ILE A 165 20.32 -5.68 -0.01
N SER A 166 20.79 -6.66 0.78
CA SER A 166 21.54 -7.79 0.25
C SER A 166 20.62 -8.75 -0.50
N CYS A 167 21.12 -9.38 -1.57
CA CYS A 167 20.34 -10.36 -2.34
C CYS A 167 19.88 -11.57 -1.50
N TRP A 168 20.64 -11.92 -0.45
CA TRP A 168 20.29 -13.02 0.46
C TRP A 168 19.13 -12.70 1.38
N TYR A 169 18.84 -11.41 1.62
CA TYR A 169 17.75 -11.01 2.51
C TYR A 169 16.39 -11.49 1.99
N GLU A 170 16.25 -11.60 0.67
CA GLU A 170 15.01 -12.05 0.03
C GLU A 170 14.85 -13.59 0.06
N ASP A 171 15.90 -14.35 0.39
CA ASP A 171 15.83 -15.82 0.41
C ASP A 171 14.78 -16.31 1.41
N LYS A 172 13.91 -17.22 0.95
CA LYS A 172 12.77 -17.78 1.72
C LYS A 172 11.77 -16.74 2.22
N THR A 173 11.79 -15.53 1.67
CA THR A 173 10.78 -14.50 1.94
C THR A 173 9.71 -14.44 0.83
N GLU A 174 8.67 -13.64 1.04
CA GLU A 174 7.65 -13.38 0.01
C GLU A 174 7.96 -12.14 -0.87
N TRP A 175 9.12 -11.51 -0.69
CA TRP A 175 9.61 -10.46 -1.60
C TRP A 175 9.70 -10.99 -3.03
N GLY A 176 9.28 -10.19 -4.00
CA GLY A 176 9.27 -10.60 -5.41
C GLY A 176 8.12 -11.52 -5.81
N ASN A 177 7.55 -12.26 -4.86
CA ASN A 177 6.45 -13.21 -5.11
C ASN A 177 5.08 -12.61 -4.78
N ARG A 178 4.96 -11.94 -3.63
CA ARG A 178 3.72 -11.30 -3.15
C ARG A 178 3.92 -9.90 -2.60
N VAL A 179 5.13 -9.60 -2.17
CA VAL A 179 5.49 -8.32 -1.56
C VAL A 179 6.42 -7.58 -2.51
N GLY A 180 6.18 -6.28 -2.70
CA GLY A 180 7.02 -5.46 -3.57
C GLY A 180 6.72 -5.62 -5.05
N TRP A 181 7.74 -5.45 -5.87
CA TRP A 181 7.66 -5.68 -7.31
C TRP A 181 7.62 -7.16 -7.60
N ILE A 182 6.63 -7.60 -8.38
CA ILE A 182 6.52 -9.02 -8.73
C ILE A 182 7.59 -9.37 -9.76
N TYR A 183 8.39 -10.39 -9.46
CA TYR A 183 9.42 -10.90 -10.36
C TYR A 183 8.75 -11.68 -11.48
N GLY A 184 8.86 -11.16 -12.70
CA GLY A 184 8.45 -11.84 -13.92
C GLY A 184 9.67 -12.45 -14.62
N SER A 185 9.52 -13.67 -15.12
CA SER A 185 10.50 -14.35 -15.99
C SER A 185 10.47 -13.81 -17.41
#